data_AF-A0A1H4KBR9-F1
#
_entry.id   AF-A0A1H4KBR9-F1
#
_cell.length_a   1.000
_cell.length_b   1.000
_cell.length_c   1.000
_cell.angle_alpha   90.00
_cell.angle_beta   90.00
_cell.angle_gamma   90.00
#
_symmetry.space_group_name_H-M   'P 1'
#
loop_
_entity.id
_entity.type
_entity.pdbx_description
1 polymer ?
#
loop_
_entity_poly.entity_id
_entity_poly.type
_entity_poly.pdbx_seq_one_letter_code
_entity_poly.pdbx_strand_id
1 'polypeptide(L)' 'MARCTECGTLFDIDDARDDYNAEFNGELDYDEDFVGTKCGNCAISQSASEINVGAAIDMMNGEIEYDADHVEKYL' A
#
# COMPACT_ATOMS: atom_id res chain seq x y z
N MET A 1 14.63 -7.37 -13.60
CA MET A 1 13.44 -8.24 -13.64
C MET A 1 13.34 -9.19 -12.45
N ALA A 2 12.31 -9.00 -11.65
CA ALA A 2 11.90 -9.83 -10.50
C ALA A 2 10.53 -10.48 -10.77
N ARG A 3 10.09 -11.38 -9.88
CA ARG A 3 8.75 -12.00 -9.94
C ARG A 3 7.96 -11.61 -8.69
N CYS A 4 6.77 -11.06 -8.89
CA CYS A 4 5.91 -10.66 -7.78
C CYS A 4 5.43 -11.90 -7.02
N THR A 5 5.60 -11.90 -5.71
CA THR A 5 5.20 -13.00 -4.82
C THR A 5 3.68 -13.11 -4.66
N GLU A 6 2.94 -12.04 -4.93
CA GLU A 6 1.49 -11.99 -4.80
C GLU A 6 0.77 -12.37 -6.10
N CYS A 7 1.03 -11.66 -7.20
CA CYS A 7 0.35 -11.90 -8.47
C CYS A 7 1.13 -12.80 -9.44
N GLY A 8 2.38 -13.15 -9.13
CA GLY A 8 3.22 -14.01 -9.97
C GLY A 8 3.79 -13.34 -11.23
N THR A 9 3.48 -12.07 -11.48
CA THR A 9 3.90 -11.34 -12.69
C THR A 9 5.38 -11.01 -12.66
N LEU A 10 6.05 -11.08 -13.82
CA LEU A 10 7.42 -10.57 -13.97
C LEU A 10 7.37 -9.06 -14.13
N PHE A 11 8.19 -8.36 -13.35
CA PHE A 11 8.21 -6.90 -13.33
C PHE A 11 9.65 -6.39 -13.25
N ASP A 12 9.87 -5.15 -13.68
CA ASP A 12 11.12 -4.46 -13.42
C ASP A 12 11.03 -3.66 -12.12
N ILE A 13 12.12 -3.68 -11.34
CA ILE A 13 12.15 -3.08 -10.02
C ILE A 13 12.11 -1.56 -10.15
N ASP A 14 12.80 -0.99 -11.15
CA ASP A 14 12.82 0.45 -11.34
C ASP A 14 11.45 0.96 -11.79
N ASP A 15 10.77 0.25 -12.70
CA ASP A 15 9.38 0.55 -13.08
C ASP A 15 8.43 0.47 -11.88
N ALA A 16 8.55 -0.58 -11.05
CA ALA A 16 7.71 -0.75 -9.86
C ALA A 16 7.95 0.35 -8.81
N ARG A 17 9.20 0.80 -8.66
CA ARG A 17 9.57 1.91 -7.78
C ARG A 17 8.98 3.22 -8.29
N ASP A 18 9.05 3.48 -9.59
CA ASP A 18 8.50 4.68 -10.20
C ASP A 18 6.97 4.73 -10.07
N ASP A 19 6.27 3.62 -10.33
CA ASP A 19 4.82 3.50 -10.15
C ASP A 19 4.41 3.77 -8.68
N TYR A 20 5.14 3.17 -7.73
CA TYR A 20 4.88 3.33 -6.31
C TYR A 20 5.14 4.77 -5.83
N ASN A 21 6.25 5.36 -6.28
CA ASN A 21 6.57 6.76 -6.01
C ASN A 21 5.56 7.73 -6.61
N ALA A 22 5.02 7.44 -7.80
CA ALA A 22 4.00 8.25 -8.43
C ALA A 22 2.67 8.23 -7.64
N GLU A 23 2.29 7.09 -7.08
CA GLU A 23 1.06 6.96 -6.28
C GLU A 23 1.16 7.71 -4.95
N PHE A 24 2.27 7.54 -4.23
CA PHE A 24 2.44 8.11 -2.89
C PHE A 24 3.25 9.41 -2.87
N ASN A 25 3.53 10.00 -4.04
CA ASN A 25 4.35 11.21 -4.18
C ASN A 25 5.72 11.13 -3.47
N GLY A 26 6.28 9.93 -3.35
CA GLY A 26 7.52 9.66 -2.61
C GLY A 26 7.42 9.78 -1.08
N GLU A 27 6.22 9.85 -0.51
CA GLU A 27 6.02 9.84 0.95
C GLU A 27 6.32 8.46 1.57
N LEU A 28 6.17 7.40 0.78
CA LEU A 28 6.49 6.02 1.16
C LEU A 28 7.67 5.52 0.31
N ASP A 29 8.59 4.79 0.94
CA ASP A 29 9.72 4.19 0.26
C ASP A 29 9.39 2.75 -0.17
N TYR A 30 9.35 2.52 -1.48
CA TYR A 30 9.17 1.18 -2.05
C TYR A 30 10.30 0.22 -1.64
N ASP A 31 11.52 0.73 -1.50
CA ASP A 31 12.70 -0.11 -1.30
C ASP A 31 12.79 -0.69 0.11
N GLU A 32 12.18 -0.04 1.10
CA GLU A 32 12.19 -0.50 2.50
C GLU A 32 11.43 -1.81 2.68
N ASP A 33 10.25 -1.93 2.06
CA ASP A 33 9.32 -3.03 2.35
C ASP A 33 9.10 -3.99 1.17
N PHE A 34 9.32 -3.56 -0.09
CA PHE A 34 8.80 -4.27 -1.26
C PHE A 34 9.83 -4.65 -2.33
N VAL A 35 11.06 -4.12 -2.25
CA VAL A 35 12.07 -4.29 -3.30
C VAL A 35 12.24 -5.75 -3.74
N GLY A 36 12.01 -5.99 -5.03
CA GLY A 36 12.18 -7.31 -5.64
C GLY A 36 11.19 -8.39 -5.19
N THR A 37 10.22 -8.08 -4.31
CA THR A 37 9.22 -9.03 -3.82
C THR A 37 7.83 -8.74 -4.40
N LYS A 38 7.40 -7.48 -4.46
CA LYS A 38 6.09 -7.09 -5.01
C LYS A 38 6.23 -6.13 -6.18
N CYS A 39 5.41 -6.30 -7.22
CA CYS A 39 5.34 -5.28 -8.27
C CYS A 39 4.65 -4.01 -7.75
N GLY A 40 4.78 -2.89 -8.47
CA GLY A 40 4.24 -1.59 -8.06
C GLY A 40 2.77 -1.65 -7.64
N ASN A 41 1.91 -2.24 -8.47
CA ASN A 41 0.48 -2.39 -8.16
C ASN A 41 0.19 -3.17 -6.86
N CYS A 42 0.89 -4.28 -6.62
CA CYS A 42 0.68 -5.10 -5.43
C CYS A 42 1.24 -4.40 -4.17
N ALA A 43 2.36 -3.69 -4.30
CA ALA A 43 2.90 -2.87 -3.22
C ALA A 43 1.93 -1.72 -2.89
N ILE A 44 1.46 -0.97 -3.89
CA ILE A 44 0.47 0.10 -3.72
C ILE A 44 -0.79 -0.40 -3.01
N SER A 45 -1.34 -1.51 -3.51
CA SER A 45 -2.57 -2.07 -2.93
C SER A 45 -2.39 -2.48 -1.47
N GLN A 46 -1.22 -3.00 -1.10
CA GLN A 46 -0.93 -3.36 0.28
C GLN A 46 -0.83 -2.11 1.16
N SER A 47 0.01 -1.16 0.80
CA SER A 47 0.23 0.05 1.59
C SER A 47 -1.05 0.87 1.75
N ALA A 48 -1.85 1.00 0.67
CA ALA A 48 -3.15 1.66 0.73
C ALA A 48 -4.12 0.92 1.67
N SER A 49 -4.10 -0.41 1.68
CA SER A 49 -4.92 -1.18 2.63
C SER A 49 -4.48 -0.93 4.07
N GLU A 50 -3.18 -0.93 4.34
CA GLU A 50 -2.62 -0.71 5.69
C GLU A 50 -2.92 0.70 6.21
N ILE A 51 -2.80 1.73 5.36
CA ILE A 51 -3.19 3.10 5.68
C ILE A 51 -4.68 3.18 6.05
N ASN A 52 -5.55 2.53 5.26
CA ASN A 52 -6.99 2.57 5.52
C ASN A 52 -7.38 1.84 6.81
N VAL A 53 -6.70 0.73 7.12
CA VAL A 53 -6.85 0.02 8.40
C VAL A 53 -6.42 0.93 9.56
N GLY A 54 -5.28 1.61 9.45
CA GLY A 54 -4.81 2.57 10.44
C GLY A 54 -5.84 3.67 10.69
N ALA A 55 -6.34 4.30 9.62
CA ALA A 55 -7.39 5.32 9.72
C ALA A 55 -8.66 4.78 10.39
N ALA A 56 -9.08 3.56 10.08
CA ALA A 56 -10.25 2.95 10.71
C ALA A 56 -10.05 2.70 12.22
N ILE A 57 -8.83 2.33 12.65
CA ILE A 57 -8.48 2.21 14.07
C ILE A 57 -8.53 3.58 14.75
N ASP A 58 -7.98 4.62 14.11
CA ASP A 58 -7.97 5.98 14.65
C ASP A 58 -9.41 6.53 14.81
N MET A 59 -10.31 6.22 13.88
CA MET A 59 -11.75 6.52 14.00
C MET A 59 -12.39 5.84 15.21
N MET A 60 -12.09 4.55 15.43
CA MET A 60 -12.60 3.79 16.57
C MET A 60 -12.06 4.29 17.92
N ASN A 61 -10.82 4.80 17.93
CA ASN A 61 -10.20 5.40 19.11
C ASN A 61 -10.65 6.85 19.35
N GLY A 62 -11.36 7.47 18.39
CA GLY A 62 -11.81 8.85 18.45
C GLY A 62 -10.69 9.88 18.20
N GLU A 63 -9.61 9.46 17.54
CA GLU A 63 -8.49 10.35 17.15
C GLU A 63 -8.83 11.17 15.90
N ILE A 64 -9.68 10.63 15.02
CA ILE A 64 -10.27 11.33 13.87
C ILE A 64 -11.80 11.14 13.82
N GLU A 65 -12.49 11.87 12.94
CA GLU A 65 -13.96 11.81 12.81
C GLU A 65 -14.42 10.42 12.38
N TYR A 66 -15.42 9.88 13.08
CA TYR A 66 -15.92 8.53 12.86
C TYR A 66 -16.75 8.41 11.59
N ASP A 67 -16.35 7.49 10.71
CA ASP A 67 -17.09 7.05 9.53
C ASP A 67 -17.39 5.54 9.64
N ALA A 68 -18.66 5.20 9.81
CA ALA A 68 -19.09 3.81 9.96
C ALA A 68 -18.81 2.97 8.71
N ASP A 69 -19.04 3.51 7.51
CA ASP A 69 -18.87 2.78 6.26
C ASP A 69 -17.39 2.49 6.01
N HIS A 70 -16.51 3.43 6.37
CA HIS A 70 -15.06 3.23 6.29
C HIS A 70 -14.59 2.20 7.31
N VAL A 71 -15.03 2.30 8.56
CA VAL A 71 -14.66 1.34 9.61
C VAL A 71 -15.10 -0.08 9.25
N GLU A 72 -16.36 -0.29 8.86
CA GLU A 72 -16.87 -1.63 8.49
C GLU A 72 -16.16 -2.25 7.28
N LYS A 73 -15.58 -1.42 6.41
CA LYS A 73 -14.87 -1.89 5.22
C LYS A 73 -13.45 -2.35 5.52
N TYR A 74 -12.80 -1.78 6.53
CA TYR A 74 -11.37 -1.98 6.80
C TYR A 74 -11.07 -2.60 8.18
N LEU A 75 -12.07 -2.82 9.04
CA LEU A 75 -11.96 -3.53 10.34
C LEU A 75 -13.00 -4.65 10.46
#